data_AF-A0A2W5ZHY6-F1
#
_entry.id   AF-A0A2W5ZHY6-F1
#
_cell.length_a   1.000
_cell.length_b   1.000
_cell.length_c   1.000
_cell.angle_alpha   90.00
_cell.angle_beta   90.00
_cell.angle_gamma   90.00
#
_symmetry.space_group_name_H-M   'P 1'
#
loop_
_entity.id
_entity.type
_entity.pdbx_description
1 polymer ?
#
loop_
_entity_poly.entity_id
_entity_poly.type
_entity_poly.pdbx_seq_one_letter_code
_entity_poly.pdbx_strand_id
1 'polypeptide(L)'
;MPITKSAGLFFEAVQQGKRLIWLHTYAERMRGAGRSDEVPQGAARCLRAVSDAPSAYPEDFAYIEADRNLRVGDGLFSPVNSEVWAYSVSGLQIIDSWLGYRMKRRGGKKSSPLDDIRPEHWTPRMTDEFLELLWVIEATVALEPELASLLDRVVSGPCFSASELPAPTATERAAPKFGMDDDRITMFDEAEAAENDEDE
;
A
#
# COMPACT_ATOMS: atom_id res chain seq x y z
N MET A 1 -0.10 -17.64 -12.95
CA MET A 1 -1.36 -16.87 -13.08
C MET A 1 -2.28 -17.60 -14.07
N PRO A 2 -3.47 -18.03 -13.66
CA PRO A 2 -4.46 -18.62 -14.58
C PRO A 2 -5.03 -17.55 -15.52
N ILE A 3 -5.24 -17.89 -16.79
CA ILE A 3 -5.89 -17.02 -17.78
C ILE A 3 -7.12 -17.76 -18.30
N THR A 4 -8.31 -17.30 -17.91
CA THR A 4 -9.59 -17.91 -18.29
C THR A 4 -9.86 -17.78 -19.80
N LYS A 5 -10.45 -18.82 -20.41
CA LYS A 5 -10.98 -18.77 -21.79
C LYS A 5 -12.37 -18.13 -21.85
N SER A 6 -13.01 -17.92 -20.71
CA SER A 6 -14.30 -17.23 -20.64
C SER A 6 -14.09 -15.71 -20.66
N ALA A 7 -14.46 -15.08 -21.78
CA ALA A 7 -14.43 -13.62 -21.89
C ALA A 7 -15.28 -12.94 -20.80
N GLY A 8 -16.42 -13.54 -20.41
CA GLY A 8 -17.26 -13.01 -19.34
C GLY A 8 -16.53 -12.96 -17.98
N LEU A 9 -15.90 -14.07 -17.57
CA LEU A 9 -15.11 -14.11 -16.34
C LEU A 9 -13.91 -13.15 -16.39
N PHE A 10 -13.28 -13.02 -17.56
CA PHE A 10 -12.19 -12.06 -17.75
C PHE A 10 -12.67 -10.62 -17.51
N PHE A 11 -13.78 -10.22 -18.12
CA PHE A 11 -14.32 -8.87 -17.94
C PHE A 11 -14.82 -8.62 -16.51
N GLU A 12 -15.38 -9.62 -15.85
CA GLU A 12 -15.73 -9.56 -14.42
C GLU A 12 -14.49 -9.27 -13.56
N ALA A 13 -13.38 -10.00 -13.79
CA ALA A 13 -12.11 -9.77 -13.11
C ALA A 13 -11.53 -8.38 -13.40
N VAL A 14 -11.65 -7.88 -14.65
CA VAL A 14 -11.26 -6.51 -14.99
C VAL A 14 -12.06 -5.48 -14.19
N GLN A 15 -13.36 -5.67 -14.00
CA GLN A 15 -14.18 -4.73 -13.20
C GLN A 15 -13.76 -4.73 -11.73
N GLN A 16 -13.48 -5.90 -11.15
CA GLN A 16 -12.97 -6.00 -9.78
C GLN A 16 -11.58 -5.37 -9.64
N GLY A 17 -10.66 -5.64 -10.56
CA GLY A 17 -9.34 -5.02 -10.58
C GLY A 17 -9.43 -3.48 -10.68
N LYS A 18 -10.32 -2.95 -11.51
CA LYS A 18 -10.57 -1.50 -11.58
C LYS A 18 -11.12 -0.95 -10.25
N ARG A 19 -11.97 -1.70 -9.55
CA ARG A 19 -12.53 -1.31 -8.25
C ARG A 19 -11.43 -1.26 -7.18
N LEU A 20 -10.56 -2.27 -7.12
CA LEU A 20 -9.41 -2.29 -6.21
C LEU A 20 -8.43 -1.16 -6.51
N ILE A 21 -8.09 -0.91 -7.78
CA ILE A 21 -7.22 0.21 -8.15
C ILE A 21 -7.84 1.55 -7.75
N TRP A 22 -9.14 1.75 -8.00
CA TRP A 22 -9.84 2.96 -7.56
C TRP A 22 -9.76 3.14 -6.04
N LEU A 23 -10.00 2.06 -5.28
CA LEU A 23 -9.94 2.09 -3.82
C LEU A 23 -8.52 2.39 -3.30
N HIS A 24 -7.51 1.70 -3.81
CA HIS A 24 -6.12 1.79 -3.36
C HIS A 24 -5.35 3.01 -3.91
N THR A 25 -6.01 3.80 -4.75
CA THR A 25 -5.53 5.12 -5.19
C THR A 25 -6.37 6.24 -4.61
N TYR A 26 -7.07 5.99 -3.50
CA TYR A 26 -7.89 6.98 -2.80
C TYR A 26 -8.88 7.69 -3.74
N ALA A 27 -9.54 6.92 -4.60
CA ALA A 27 -10.48 7.39 -5.64
C ALA A 27 -9.86 8.29 -6.73
N GLU A 28 -8.53 8.38 -6.87
CA GLU A 28 -7.88 9.17 -7.92
C GLU A 28 -7.85 8.49 -9.29
N ARG A 29 -7.74 7.15 -9.35
CA ARG A 29 -7.67 6.39 -10.61
C ARG A 29 -8.91 5.53 -10.82
N MET A 30 -9.13 5.10 -12.07
CA MET A 30 -10.23 4.21 -12.46
C MET A 30 -11.64 4.72 -12.04
N ARG A 31 -11.80 6.06 -12.01
CA ARG A 31 -13.10 6.74 -11.87
C ARG A 31 -14.05 6.35 -13.00
N GLY A 32 -15.35 6.42 -12.74
CA GLY A 32 -16.38 6.07 -13.73
C GLY A 32 -17.73 5.74 -13.11
N ALA A 33 -18.65 5.27 -13.95
CA ALA A 33 -20.02 4.99 -13.54
C ALA A 33 -20.10 4.06 -12.32
N GLY A 34 -20.84 4.49 -11.30
CA GLY A 34 -21.04 3.72 -10.06
C GLY A 34 -19.91 3.84 -9.03
N ARG A 35 -18.95 4.76 -9.18
CA ARG A 35 -17.90 5.03 -8.20
C ARG A 35 -17.89 6.50 -7.79
N SER A 36 -17.70 6.73 -6.49
CA SER A 36 -17.58 8.08 -5.91
C SER A 36 -16.21 8.69 -6.26
N ASP A 37 -16.11 10.02 -6.14
CA ASP A 37 -14.84 10.76 -6.21
C ASP A 37 -14.02 10.65 -4.91
N GLU A 38 -14.61 10.03 -3.88
CA GLU A 38 -14.00 9.81 -2.56
C GLU A 38 -14.06 8.33 -2.19
N VAL A 39 -13.13 7.90 -1.33
CA VAL A 39 -13.16 6.57 -0.72
C VAL A 39 -14.42 6.46 0.15
N PRO A 40 -15.14 5.32 0.14
CA PRO A 40 -16.29 5.14 1.01
C PRO A 40 -15.86 5.22 2.47
N GLN A 41 -16.54 6.05 3.24
CA GLN A 41 -16.31 6.09 4.68
C GLN A 41 -16.66 4.73 5.30
N GLY A 42 -15.70 4.15 6.01
CA GLY A 42 -15.85 2.88 6.69
C GLY A 42 -16.48 3.01 8.08
N ALA A 43 -16.23 2.02 8.94
CA ALA A 43 -16.72 1.95 10.32
C ALA A 43 -15.78 2.67 11.31
N ALA A 44 -14.46 2.58 11.13
CA ALA A 44 -13.50 3.20 12.04
C ALA A 44 -13.72 4.71 12.19
N ARG A 45 -13.67 5.21 13.42
CA ARG A 45 -13.75 6.63 13.78
C ARG A 45 -12.60 7.00 14.71
N CYS A 46 -12.18 8.26 14.65
CA CYS A 46 -11.31 8.85 15.66
C CYS A 46 -12.18 9.28 16.85
N LEU A 47 -12.18 8.49 17.92
CA LEU A 47 -12.95 8.77 19.14
C LEU A 47 -12.24 9.76 20.05
N ARG A 48 -10.90 9.79 19.98
CA ARG A 48 -10.07 10.77 20.66
C ARG A 48 -8.92 11.14 19.72
N ALA A 49 -8.78 12.44 19.45
CA ALA A 49 -7.71 12.94 18.62
C ALA A 49 -6.35 12.60 19.23
N VAL A 50 -5.38 12.30 18.36
CA VAL A 50 -3.96 12.27 18.71
C VAL A 50 -3.50 13.72 18.93
N SER A 51 -2.74 13.99 19.98
CA SER A 51 -2.21 15.33 20.24
C SER A 51 -1.34 15.85 19.10
N ASP A 52 -1.58 17.10 18.71
CA ASP A 52 -0.76 17.86 17.76
C ASP A 52 0.40 18.61 18.43
N ALA A 53 0.51 18.55 19.76
CA ALA A 53 1.61 19.17 20.48
C ALA A 53 2.93 18.42 20.21
N PRO A 54 4.02 19.11 19.81
CA PRO A 54 5.31 18.46 19.57
C PRO A 54 5.85 17.67 20.78
N SER A 55 5.55 18.11 22.01
CA SER A 55 5.92 17.41 23.23
C SER A 55 5.18 16.09 23.45
N ALA A 56 4.04 15.89 22.79
CA ALA A 56 3.18 14.71 22.89
C ALA A 56 3.16 13.89 21.59
N TYR A 57 4.14 14.08 20.71
CA TYR A 57 4.23 13.34 19.44
C TYR A 57 4.32 11.82 19.72
N PRO A 58 3.46 10.95 19.13
CA PRO A 58 3.34 9.55 19.54
C PRO A 58 4.65 8.76 19.47
N GLU A 59 4.94 8.05 20.55
CA GLU A 59 6.08 7.14 20.65
C GLU A 59 5.68 5.66 20.51
N ASP A 60 4.39 5.36 20.68
CA ASP A 60 3.84 4.01 20.62
C ASP A 60 2.42 3.98 20.05
N PHE A 61 1.98 2.78 19.68
CA PHE A 61 0.61 2.45 19.37
C PHE A 61 0.31 1.03 19.85
N ALA A 62 -0.96 0.74 20.09
CA ALA A 62 -1.38 -0.57 20.56
C ALA A 62 -2.79 -0.91 20.06
N TYR A 63 -2.94 -2.12 19.53
CA TYR A 63 -4.24 -2.71 19.22
C TYR A 63 -4.76 -3.53 20.40
N ILE A 64 -6.00 -3.28 20.80
CA ILE A 64 -6.69 -3.95 21.91
C ILE A 64 -7.90 -4.67 21.31
N GLU A 65 -7.73 -5.96 21.04
CA GLU A 65 -8.71 -6.77 20.31
C GLU A 65 -10.06 -6.86 21.02
N ALA A 66 -10.07 -6.94 22.36
CA ALA A 66 -11.29 -7.07 23.16
C ALA A 66 -12.34 -5.99 22.86
N ASP A 67 -11.87 -4.75 22.65
CA ASP A 67 -12.72 -3.59 22.36
C ASP A 67 -12.62 -3.13 20.91
N ARG A 68 -11.80 -3.79 20.08
CA ARG A 68 -11.44 -3.35 18.72
C ARG A 68 -10.89 -1.92 18.70
N ASN A 69 -10.09 -1.60 19.71
CA ASN A 69 -9.53 -0.27 19.90
C ASN A 69 -8.09 -0.21 19.38
N LEU A 70 -7.78 0.82 18.61
CA LEU A 70 -6.43 1.14 18.19
C LEU A 70 -6.00 2.46 18.81
N ARG A 71 -5.08 2.39 19.78
CA ARG A 71 -4.48 3.54 20.44
C ARG A 71 -3.24 3.99 19.67
N VAL A 72 -3.09 5.30 19.45
CA VAL A 72 -1.90 5.91 18.84
C VAL A 72 -1.46 7.06 19.74
N GLY A 73 -0.40 6.88 20.53
CA GLY A 73 -0.08 7.79 21.61
C GLY A 73 -1.26 7.97 22.57
N ASP A 74 -1.79 9.19 22.64
CA ASP A 74 -3.00 9.54 23.38
C ASP A 74 -4.30 9.41 22.56
N GLY A 75 -4.23 9.30 21.24
CA GLY A 75 -5.40 9.14 20.38
C GLY A 75 -6.03 7.75 20.46
N LEU A 76 -7.28 7.65 20.02
CA LEU A 76 -8.08 6.42 20.02
C LEU A 76 -8.93 6.31 18.75
N PHE A 77 -8.76 5.21 18.04
CA PHE A 77 -9.52 4.85 16.84
C PHE A 77 -10.34 3.58 17.11
N SER A 78 -11.63 3.61 16.77
CA SER A 78 -12.54 2.48 17.02
C SER A 78 -13.83 2.61 16.19
N PRO A 79 -14.47 1.49 15.81
CA PRO A 79 -13.95 0.12 15.90
C PRO A 79 -12.94 -0.15 14.78
N VAL A 80 -11.88 -0.91 15.07
CA VAL A 80 -10.96 -1.49 14.10
C VAL A 80 -11.03 -3.01 14.23
N ASN A 81 -11.67 -3.69 13.29
CA ASN A 81 -11.79 -5.15 13.31
C ASN A 81 -10.41 -5.84 13.26
N SER A 82 -10.28 -7.03 13.85
CA SER A 82 -9.00 -7.74 13.92
C SER A 82 -8.46 -8.12 12.54
N GLU A 83 -9.35 -8.45 11.60
CA GLU A 83 -9.05 -8.66 10.18
C GLU A 83 -8.49 -7.40 9.48
N VAL A 84 -8.95 -6.21 9.86
CA VAL A 84 -8.43 -4.93 9.35
C VAL A 84 -7.05 -4.66 9.95
N TRP A 85 -6.90 -4.84 11.26
CA TRP A 85 -5.61 -4.73 11.96
C TRP A 85 -4.56 -5.69 11.40
N ALA A 86 -4.95 -6.96 11.19
CA ALA A 86 -4.07 -8.02 10.73
C ALA A 86 -3.81 -8.01 9.22
N TYR A 87 -4.48 -7.14 8.46
CA TYR A 87 -4.35 -7.08 7.00
C TYR A 87 -2.90 -6.88 6.59
N SER A 88 -2.42 -7.76 5.71
CA SER A 88 -1.03 -7.78 5.28
C SER A 88 -0.89 -8.03 3.78
N VAL A 89 0.15 -7.44 3.19
CA VAL A 89 0.53 -7.66 1.80
C VAL A 89 1.95 -8.20 1.80
N SER A 90 2.14 -9.42 1.29
CA SER A 90 3.45 -10.10 1.27
C SER A 90 4.12 -10.17 2.65
N GLY A 91 3.32 -10.36 3.71
CA GLY A 91 3.80 -10.44 5.10
C GLY A 91 4.02 -9.10 5.80
N LEU A 92 3.88 -7.96 5.10
CA LEU A 92 3.92 -6.64 5.70
C LEU A 92 2.54 -6.26 6.24
N GLN A 93 2.38 -6.12 7.56
CA GLN A 93 1.16 -5.60 8.17
C GLN A 93 1.04 -4.09 7.89
N ILE A 94 -0.02 -3.71 7.18
CA ILE A 94 -0.10 -2.37 6.57
C ILE A 94 -0.26 -1.28 7.63
N ILE A 95 -1.16 -1.48 8.61
CA ILE A 95 -1.43 -0.49 9.66
C ILE A 95 -0.22 -0.33 10.58
N ASP A 96 0.36 -1.44 11.03
CA ASP A 96 1.57 -1.45 11.86
C ASP A 96 2.73 -0.72 11.17
N SER A 97 2.99 -1.05 9.90
CA SER A 97 4.01 -0.39 9.09
C SER A 97 3.73 1.11 8.92
N TRP A 98 2.51 1.50 8.56
CA TRP A 98 2.17 2.90 8.33
C TRP A 98 2.34 3.75 9.59
N LEU A 99 1.92 3.23 10.75
CA LEU A 99 2.09 3.86 12.05
C LEU A 99 3.56 3.89 12.46
N GLY A 100 4.28 2.78 12.33
CA GLY A 100 5.70 2.68 12.69
C GLY A 100 6.60 3.68 11.96
N TYR A 101 6.29 4.01 10.70
CA TYR A 101 7.00 5.05 9.95
C TYR A 101 6.71 6.48 10.43
N ARG A 102 5.59 6.69 11.14
CA ARG A 102 5.09 8.01 11.58
C ARG A 102 5.17 8.25 13.08
N MET A 103 5.71 7.30 13.84
CA MET A 103 6.06 7.51 15.25
C MET A 103 7.27 8.44 15.38
N LYS A 104 7.35 9.17 16.50
CA LYS A 104 8.48 10.05 16.87
C LYS A 104 9.82 9.31 16.77
N ARG A 105 9.87 8.07 17.24
CA ARG A 105 10.97 7.14 16.96
C ARG A 105 10.52 6.19 15.85
N ARG A 106 11.03 6.40 14.64
CA ARG A 106 10.72 5.56 13.48
C ARG A 106 11.11 4.10 13.69
N GLY A 107 10.26 3.20 13.20
CA GLY A 107 10.63 1.82 12.89
C GLY A 107 11.38 1.66 11.54
N GLY A 108 12.40 0.80 11.48
CA GLY A 108 13.16 0.51 10.26
C GLY A 108 14.55 1.16 10.19
N LYS A 109 15.35 0.74 9.21
CA LYS A 109 16.76 1.17 9.06
C LYS A 109 16.88 2.57 8.47
N LYS A 110 17.83 3.37 8.96
CA LYS A 110 18.27 4.63 8.33
C LYS A 110 19.17 4.30 7.14
N SER A 111 18.82 4.80 5.97
CA SER A 111 19.54 4.57 4.72
C SER A 111 20.09 5.85 4.09
N SER A 112 19.55 7.04 4.43
CA SER A 112 20.09 8.30 3.91
C SER A 112 19.75 9.51 4.80
N PRO A 113 20.40 10.68 4.61
CA PRO A 113 20.05 11.92 5.31
C PRO A 113 18.62 12.39 5.08
N LEU A 114 17.99 12.03 3.94
CA LEU A 114 16.58 12.35 3.67
C LEU A 114 15.64 11.69 4.69
N ASP A 115 16.05 10.59 5.32
CA ASP A 115 15.29 9.96 6.39
C ASP A 115 15.12 10.85 7.62
N ASP A 116 15.96 11.87 7.81
CA ASP A 116 15.88 12.80 8.93
C ASP A 116 14.85 13.91 8.71
N ILE A 117 14.43 14.13 7.45
CA ILE A 117 13.38 15.10 7.13
C ILE A 117 12.03 14.50 7.51
N ARG A 118 11.51 14.92 8.67
CA ARG A 118 10.30 14.33 9.25
C ARG A 118 9.36 15.36 9.87
N PRO A 119 8.08 15.00 9.99
CA PRO A 119 7.15 15.71 10.84
C PRO A 119 7.67 15.79 12.29
N GLU A 120 7.52 16.95 12.92
CA GLU A 120 7.93 17.18 14.31
C GLU A 120 6.79 16.92 15.31
N HIS A 121 5.57 16.73 14.80
CA HIS A 121 4.35 16.47 15.56
C HIS A 121 3.34 15.70 14.70
N TRP A 122 2.30 15.18 15.35
CA TRP A 122 1.18 14.55 14.66
C TRP A 122 0.26 15.63 14.08
N THR A 123 0.15 15.70 12.77
CA THR A 123 -0.68 16.73 12.13
C THR A 123 -2.14 16.28 12.04
N PRO A 124 -3.13 17.20 12.00
CA PRO A 124 -4.53 16.84 11.72
C PRO A 124 -4.68 16.01 10.44
N ARG A 125 -3.90 16.37 9.40
CA ARG A 125 -3.88 15.64 8.12
C ARG A 125 -3.45 14.18 8.26
N MET A 126 -2.57 13.85 9.21
CA MET A 126 -2.23 12.45 9.48
C MET A 126 -3.40 11.67 10.08
N THR A 127 -4.24 12.30 10.90
CA THR A 127 -5.47 11.66 11.39
C THR A 127 -6.41 11.33 10.24
N ASP A 128 -6.57 12.27 9.30
CA ASP A 128 -7.41 12.09 8.12
C ASP A 128 -6.85 10.97 7.22
N GLU A 129 -5.56 11.04 6.86
CA GLU A 129 -4.86 10.01 6.08
C GLU A 129 -4.96 8.63 6.75
N PHE A 130 -4.89 8.58 8.09
CA PHE A 130 -5.01 7.33 8.82
C PHE A 130 -6.41 6.75 8.77
N LEU A 131 -7.44 7.59 8.93
CA LEU A 131 -8.83 7.16 8.79
C LEU A 131 -9.12 6.66 7.37
N GLU A 132 -8.64 7.37 6.35
CA GLU A 132 -8.76 6.95 4.95
C GLU A 132 -8.10 5.59 4.72
N LEU A 133 -6.89 5.37 5.25
CA LEU A 133 -6.23 4.06 5.19
C LEU A 133 -7.08 2.96 5.84
N LEU A 134 -7.63 3.20 7.02
CA LEU A 134 -8.50 2.24 7.70
C LEU A 134 -9.72 1.90 6.85
N TRP A 135 -10.38 2.90 6.25
CA TRP A 135 -11.55 2.70 5.40
C TRP A 135 -11.22 1.97 4.09
N VAL A 136 -10.05 2.25 3.50
CA VAL A 136 -9.54 1.52 2.34
C VAL A 136 -9.35 0.04 2.69
N ILE A 137 -8.73 -0.27 3.82
CA ILE A 137 -8.50 -1.66 4.24
C ILE A 137 -9.83 -2.35 4.59
N GLU A 138 -10.73 -1.69 5.32
CA GLU A 138 -12.08 -2.21 5.62
C GLU A 138 -12.83 -2.58 4.33
N ALA A 139 -12.86 -1.68 3.35
CA ALA A 139 -13.49 -1.93 2.07
C ALA A 139 -12.78 -3.03 1.27
N THR A 140 -11.47 -3.20 1.44
CA THR A 140 -10.70 -4.27 0.79
C THR A 140 -11.03 -5.62 1.40
N VAL A 141 -11.00 -5.74 2.73
CA VAL A 141 -11.38 -6.96 3.46
C VAL A 141 -12.81 -7.38 3.12
N ALA A 142 -13.74 -6.42 3.06
CA ALA A 142 -15.12 -6.69 2.66
C ALA A 142 -15.26 -7.22 1.22
N LEU A 143 -14.29 -6.96 0.34
CA LEU A 143 -14.26 -7.45 -1.04
C LEU A 143 -13.67 -8.85 -1.18
N GLU A 144 -12.85 -9.29 -0.23
CA GLU A 144 -12.10 -10.55 -0.34
C GLU A 144 -12.97 -11.78 -0.65
N PRO A 145 -14.16 -11.97 -0.04
CA PRO A 145 -14.99 -13.13 -0.37
C PRO A 145 -15.46 -13.14 -1.83
N GLU A 146 -15.79 -11.97 -2.39
CA GLU A 146 -16.20 -11.81 -3.79
C GLU A 146 -15.02 -12.10 -4.73
N LEU A 147 -13.83 -11.59 -4.39
CA LEU A 147 -12.59 -11.80 -5.14
C LEU A 147 -12.16 -13.27 -5.14
N ALA A 148 -12.24 -13.94 -3.98
CA ALA A 148 -11.91 -15.35 -3.83
C ALA A 148 -12.86 -16.22 -4.66
N SER A 149 -14.17 -15.98 -4.57
CA SER A 149 -15.18 -16.68 -5.37
C SER A 149 -14.96 -16.51 -6.87
N LEU A 150 -14.60 -15.30 -7.32
CA LEU A 150 -14.26 -15.06 -8.71
C LEU A 150 -13.01 -15.82 -9.15
N LEU A 151 -11.96 -15.83 -8.32
CA LEU A 151 -10.75 -16.59 -8.59
C LEU A 151 -11.05 -18.10 -8.69
N ASP A 152 -11.85 -18.64 -7.78
CA ASP A 152 -12.25 -20.05 -7.79
C ASP A 152 -13.00 -20.42 -9.08
N ARG A 153 -13.92 -19.56 -9.54
CA ARG A 153 -14.63 -19.72 -10.82
C ARG A 153 -13.66 -19.67 -12.01
N VAL A 154 -12.66 -18.79 -11.98
CA VAL A 154 -11.62 -18.72 -13.01
C VAL A 154 -10.79 -20.00 -13.04
N VAL A 155 -10.31 -20.45 -11.88
CA VAL A 155 -9.43 -21.63 -11.76
C VAL A 155 -10.17 -22.93 -12.09
N SER A 156 -11.44 -23.04 -11.73
CA SER A 156 -12.27 -24.22 -12.01
C SER A 156 -12.75 -24.28 -13.47
N GLY A 157 -12.71 -23.16 -14.19
CA GLY A 157 -13.10 -23.05 -15.60
C GLY A 157 -11.96 -23.38 -16.57
N PRO A 158 -12.25 -23.49 -17.88
CA PRO A 158 -11.22 -23.69 -18.88
C PRO A 158 -10.24 -22.51 -18.91
N CYS A 159 -8.96 -22.78 -18.65
CA CYS A 159 -7.88 -21.81 -18.75
C CYS A 159 -6.98 -22.11 -19.97
N PHE A 160 -6.34 -21.07 -20.51
CA PHE A 160 -5.29 -21.26 -21.51
C PHE A 160 -4.11 -22.00 -20.90
N SER A 161 -3.66 -23.04 -21.59
CA SER A 161 -2.39 -23.70 -21.30
C SER A 161 -1.22 -22.92 -21.91
N ALA A 162 -0.01 -23.13 -21.39
CA ALA A 162 1.18 -22.48 -21.91
C ALA A 162 1.44 -22.79 -23.40
N SER A 163 1.09 -24.00 -23.85
CA SER A 163 1.21 -24.42 -25.25
C SER A 163 0.26 -23.72 -26.21
N GLU A 164 -0.80 -23.09 -25.70
CA GLU A 164 -1.74 -22.32 -26.52
C GLU A 164 -1.31 -20.85 -26.71
N LEU A 165 -0.27 -20.42 -26.00
CA LEU A 165 0.28 -19.08 -26.09
C LEU A 165 1.50 -19.06 -27.02
N PRO A 166 1.72 -17.96 -27.77
CA PRO A 166 2.91 -17.82 -28.60
C PRO A 166 4.17 -17.86 -27.74
N ALA A 167 5.18 -18.61 -28.20
CA ALA A 167 6.49 -18.60 -27.57
C ALA A 167 7.23 -17.29 -27.91
N PRO A 168 7.84 -16.62 -26.93
CA PRO A 168 8.61 -15.42 -27.21
C PRO A 168 9.82 -15.75 -28.11
N THR A 169 10.04 -14.92 -29.11
CA THR A 169 11.19 -14.98 -30.02
C THR A 169 12.50 -14.74 -29.27
N ALA A 170 13.64 -15.04 -29.91
CA ALA A 170 14.95 -14.76 -29.32
C ALA A 170 15.17 -13.26 -29.06
N THR A 171 14.64 -12.39 -29.94
CA THR A 171 14.72 -10.94 -29.79
C THR A 171 13.88 -10.44 -28.62
N GLU A 172 12.66 -10.95 -28.42
CA GLU A 172 11.79 -10.57 -27.29
C GLU A 172 12.32 -11.04 -25.93
N ARG A 173 13.15 -12.09 -25.90
CA ARG A 173 13.85 -12.55 -24.70
C ARG A 173 15.15 -11.80 -24.41
N ALA A 174 15.71 -11.11 -25.41
CA ALA A 174 16.93 -10.36 -25.20
C ALA A 174 16.63 -9.13 -24.33
N ALA A 175 17.55 -8.81 -23.42
CA ALA A 175 17.46 -7.56 -22.68
C ALA A 175 17.41 -6.38 -23.66
N PRO A 176 16.63 -5.33 -23.37
CA PRO A 176 16.62 -4.12 -24.19
C PRO A 176 18.06 -3.60 -24.30
N LYS A 177 18.53 -3.44 -25.54
CA LYS A 177 19.83 -2.81 -25.80
C LYS A 177 19.64 -1.32 -25.57
N PHE A 178 19.98 -0.85 -24.37
CA PHE A 178 20.25 0.57 -24.19
C PHE A 178 21.42 0.91 -25.11
N GLY A 179 21.19 1.80 -26.08
CA GLY A 179 22.27 2.37 -26.86
C GLY A 179 23.22 3.07 -25.90
N MET A 180 24.50 2.70 -25.95
CA MET A 180 25.58 3.56 -25.45
C MET A 180 25.69 4.77 -26.39
N ASP A 181 24.69 5.64 -26.37
CA ASP A 181 24.90 7.07 -26.59
C ASP A 181 24.87 7.68 -25.20
N ASP A 182 26.07 8.05 -24.79
CA ASP A 182 26.53 8.42 -23.47
C ASP A 182 26.01 9.82 -23.10
N ASP A 183 24.82 9.87 -22.51
CA ASP A 183 24.48 10.87 -21.50
C ASP A 183 24.06 10.09 -20.24
N ARG A 184 25.06 9.50 -19.59
CA ARG A 184 24.89 8.89 -18.27
C ARG A 184 24.34 9.95 -17.33
N ILE A 185 23.05 9.84 -16.99
CA ILE A 185 22.52 10.38 -15.74
C ILE A 185 23.22 9.60 -14.62
N THR A 186 24.39 10.11 -14.20
CA THR A 186 25.09 9.72 -12.97
C THR A 186 24.31 10.30 -11.78
N MET A 187 23.14 9.77 -11.48
CA MET A 187 22.37 10.22 -10.30
C MET A 187 22.76 9.50 -9.00
N PHE A 188 23.65 8.50 -9.04
CA PHE A 188 23.93 7.65 -7.87
C PHE A 188 25.40 7.29 -7.63
N ASP A 189 26.36 7.87 -8.36
CA ASP A 189 27.80 7.56 -8.17
C ASP A 189 28.61 8.68 -7.48
N GLU A 190 28.03 9.83 -7.13
CA GLU A 190 28.79 10.93 -6.48
C GLU A 190 28.83 10.87 -4.94
N ALA A 191 28.25 9.85 -4.30
CA ALA A 191 28.24 9.76 -2.83
C ALA A 191 29.42 8.99 -2.22
N GLU A 192 30.33 8.41 -3.01
CA GLU A 192 31.39 7.52 -2.50
C GLU A 192 32.83 8.00 -2.77
N ALA A 193 33.04 9.27 -3.14
CA ALA A 193 34.36 9.81 -3.46
C ALA A 193 34.80 11.03 -2.63
N ALA A 194 34.05 11.42 -1.58
CA ALA A 194 34.37 12.62 -0.79
C ALA A 194 34.86 12.34 0.64
N GLU A 195 35.28 11.12 0.97
CA GLU A 195 35.78 10.78 2.33
C GLU A 195 37.22 10.24 2.39
N ASN A 196 38.01 10.33 1.31
CA ASN A 196 39.35 9.73 1.29
C ASN A 196 40.52 10.69 0.96
N ASP A 197 40.36 12.00 1.17
CA ASP A 197 41.50 12.95 1.11
C ASP A 197 41.44 13.95 2.28
N GLU A 198 41.62 13.46 3.50
CA GLU A 198 42.18 14.25 4.62
C GLU A 198 43.15 13.36 5.40
N ASP A 199 44.34 13.13 4.83
CA ASP A 199 45.55 12.74 5.58
C ASP A 199 46.79 13.09 4.73
N GLU A 200 47.25 14.34 4.81
CA GLU A 200 48.68 14.71 4.74
C GLU A 200 48.97 16.02 5.48
#